data_AF-A0A915LXX3-F1
#
_entry.id   AF-A0A915LXX3-F1
#
_cell.length_a   1.000
_cell.length_b   1.000
_cell.length_c   1.000
_cell.angle_alpha   90.00
_cell.angle_beta   90.00
_cell.angle_gamma   90.00
#
_symmetry.space_group_name_H-M   'P 1'
#
loop_
_entity.id
_entity.type
_entity.pdbx_description
1 polymer ?
#
loop_
_entity_poly.entity_id
_entity_poly.type
_entity_poly.pdbx_seq_one_letter_code
_entity_poly.pdbx_strand_id
1 'polypeptide(L)'
;MLGSILREPKDSPTEIISNKHYLIGLTGGIASGKTHIAKYLASQGCEVIECDQLVHKIYSESEELRNKLAEEFGLDILVNGNIDRKKLGELVFEDKQKLQRLNNIVWPITFERVKEIIKKSDREIVVIDAALLLEAGWGKYLNQVWCTFVPKNEAIERIVARDNVSKENVKDF
;
A
#
# COMPACT_ATOMS: atom_id res chain seq x y z
N MET A 1 9.11 11.78 21.62
CA MET A 1 9.59 10.39 21.85
C MET A 1 8.97 9.52 20.76
N LEU A 2 9.58 8.40 20.34
CA LEU A 2 8.88 7.50 19.41
C LEU A 2 7.70 6.85 20.12
N GLY A 3 6.60 6.61 19.39
CA GLY A 3 5.37 6.05 19.96
C GLY A 3 4.44 7.06 20.66
N SER A 4 4.83 8.33 20.78
CA SER A 4 3.91 9.38 21.25
C SER A 4 3.07 9.95 20.10
N ILE A 5 1.86 10.39 20.42
CA ILE A 5 1.01 11.13 19.49
C ILE A 5 1.69 12.45 19.11
N LEU A 6 1.96 12.64 17.80
CA LEU A 6 2.59 13.86 17.27
C LEU A 6 1.56 14.87 16.74
N ARG A 7 0.36 14.40 16.40
CA ARG A 7 -0.78 15.19 15.94
C ARG A 7 -2.05 14.54 16.46
N GLU A 8 -3.01 15.35 16.87
CA GLU A 8 -4.29 14.85 17.36
C GLU A 8 -4.94 13.90 16.34
N PRO A 9 -5.46 12.75 16.79
CA PRO A 9 -6.22 11.85 15.92
C PRO A 9 -7.46 12.54 15.38
N LYS A 10 -7.91 12.12 14.20
CA LYS A 10 -9.17 12.60 13.65
C LYS A 10 -10.33 11.88 14.31
N ASP A 11 -11.31 12.65 14.77
CA ASP A 11 -12.50 12.14 15.49
C ASP A 11 -13.36 11.21 14.64
N SER A 12 -13.34 11.37 13.32
CA SER A 12 -13.86 10.34 12.42
C SER A 12 -13.15 10.41 11.06
N PRO A 13 -12.72 9.28 10.48
CA PRO A 13 -12.55 9.21 9.04
C PRO A 13 -13.91 9.60 8.45
N THR A 14 -13.95 10.54 7.50
CA THR A 14 -15.18 11.00 6.83
C THR A 14 -16.18 9.86 6.61
N GLU A 15 -17.49 10.13 6.68
CA GLU A 15 -18.67 9.21 6.59
C GLU A 15 -18.58 7.99 5.64
N ILE A 16 -17.60 8.00 4.74
CA ILE A 16 -17.29 7.05 3.68
C ILE A 16 -16.83 5.66 4.18
N ILE A 17 -16.21 5.52 5.37
CA ILE A 17 -15.46 4.27 5.71
C ILE A 17 -15.98 3.46 6.91
N SER A 18 -16.79 4.07 7.80
CA SER A 18 -17.43 3.50 9.01
C SER A 18 -16.93 4.16 10.29
N ASN A 19 -17.85 4.63 11.13
CA ASN A 19 -17.54 5.17 12.46
C ASN A 19 -17.41 4.06 13.52
N LYS A 20 -17.55 2.79 13.14
CA LYS A 20 -17.46 1.64 14.05
C LYS A 20 -16.01 1.29 14.40
N HIS A 21 -15.06 1.58 13.50
CA HIS A 21 -13.68 1.10 13.60
C HIS A 21 -12.71 2.27 13.79
N TYR A 22 -11.68 2.04 14.59
CA TYR A 22 -10.52 2.91 14.66
C TYR A 22 -9.54 2.55 13.54
N LEU A 23 -9.34 3.45 12.59
CA LEU A 23 -8.55 3.22 11.39
C LEU A 23 -7.15 3.80 11.52
N ILE A 24 -6.15 2.92 11.40
CA ILE A 24 -4.73 3.30 11.44
C ILE A 24 -4.13 3.04 10.06
N GLY A 25 -3.54 4.06 9.46
CA GLY A 25 -2.68 3.88 8.29
C GLY A 25 -1.27 3.52 8.73
N LEU A 26 -0.76 2.37 8.34
CA LEU A 26 0.64 2.00 8.57
C LEU A 26 1.43 2.19 7.27
N THR A 27 2.45 3.04 7.33
CA THR A 27 3.31 3.36 6.20
C THR A 27 4.78 3.43 6.63
N GLY A 28 5.69 3.62 5.70
CA GLY A 28 7.11 3.72 5.97
C GLY A 28 7.98 3.39 4.78
N GLY A 29 9.21 3.87 4.81
CA GLY A 29 10.19 3.63 3.76
C GLY A 29 10.57 2.16 3.63
N ILE A 30 11.24 1.81 2.54
CA ILE A 30 11.78 0.46 2.32
C ILE A 30 12.66 0.02 3.50
N ALA A 31 12.55 -1.25 3.87
CA ALA A 31 13.32 -1.86 4.97
C ALA A 31 13.17 -1.20 6.36
N SER A 32 12.14 -0.37 6.55
CA SER A 32 11.79 0.25 7.85
C SER A 32 11.31 -0.75 8.91
N GLY A 33 10.92 -1.97 8.52
CA GLY A 33 10.35 -2.97 9.42
C GLY A 33 8.82 -2.92 9.54
N LYS A 34 8.15 -2.16 8.67
CA LYS A 34 6.68 -2.06 8.57
C LYS A 34 5.95 -3.41 8.68
N THR A 35 6.38 -4.41 7.90
CA THR A 35 5.78 -5.76 7.91
C THR A 35 5.87 -6.44 9.28
N HIS A 36 6.92 -6.18 10.06
CA HIS A 36 7.05 -6.73 11.41
C HIS A 36 6.03 -6.09 12.36
N ILE A 37 5.86 -4.76 12.28
CA ILE A 37 4.86 -4.02 13.05
C ILE A 37 3.44 -4.46 12.67
N ALA A 38 3.17 -4.64 11.37
CA ALA A 38 1.89 -5.16 10.88
C ALA A 38 1.57 -6.53 11.49
N LYS A 39 2.52 -7.48 11.47
CA LYS A 39 2.36 -8.80 12.09
C LYS A 39 2.15 -8.72 13.61
N TYR A 40 2.87 -7.83 14.27
CA TYR A 40 2.69 -7.60 15.70
C TYR A 40 1.28 -7.10 16.01
N LEU A 41 0.78 -6.08 15.29
CA LEU A 41 -0.57 -5.55 15.46
C LEU A 41 -1.66 -6.61 15.21
N ALA A 42 -1.47 -7.46 14.19
CA ALA A 42 -2.35 -8.60 13.96
C ALA A 42 -2.37 -9.57 15.15
N SER A 43 -1.21 -9.87 15.75
CA SER A 43 -1.11 -10.71 16.95
C SER A 43 -1.79 -10.12 18.19
N GLN A 44 -1.98 -8.79 18.21
CA GLN A 44 -2.70 -8.06 19.27
C GLN A 44 -4.20 -7.95 18.98
N GLY A 45 -4.72 -8.60 17.94
CA GLY A 45 -6.15 -8.65 17.63
C GLY A 45 -6.65 -7.56 16.69
N CYS A 46 -5.76 -6.76 16.09
CA CYS A 46 -6.13 -5.83 15.02
C CYS A 46 -6.41 -6.59 13.73
N GLU A 47 -7.35 -6.12 12.91
CA GLU A 47 -7.42 -6.55 11.52
C GLU A 47 -6.38 -5.77 10.71
N VAL A 48 -5.55 -6.48 9.93
CA VAL A 48 -4.51 -5.86 9.11
C VAL A 48 -4.79 -6.13 7.64
N ILE A 49 -4.98 -5.05 6.88
CA ILE A 49 -5.19 -5.09 5.43
C ILE A 49 -3.86 -4.79 4.76
N GLU A 50 -3.18 -5.82 4.27
CA GLU A 50 -1.95 -5.68 3.51
C GLU A 50 -2.26 -5.26 2.06
N CYS A 51 -2.17 -3.96 1.78
CA CYS A 51 -2.61 -3.40 0.51
C CYS A 51 -1.78 -3.90 -0.68
N ASP A 52 -0.48 -4.17 -0.49
CA ASP A 52 0.35 -4.73 -1.55
C ASP A 52 -0.18 -6.11 -1.98
N GLN A 53 -0.47 -7.01 -1.03
CA GLN A 53 -1.11 -8.30 -1.35
C GLN A 53 -2.51 -8.15 -1.92
N LEU A 54 -3.28 -7.16 -1.44
CA LEU A 54 -4.62 -6.90 -1.94
C LEU A 54 -4.60 -6.49 -3.40
N VAL A 55 -3.70 -5.57 -3.77
CA VAL A 55 -3.48 -5.14 -5.16
C VAL A 55 -3.14 -6.34 -6.04
N HIS A 56 -2.27 -7.25 -5.58
CA HIS A 56 -1.93 -8.46 -6.32
C HIS A 56 -3.15 -9.32 -6.68
N LYS A 57 -4.15 -9.42 -5.78
CA LYS A 57 -5.41 -10.13 -6.05
C LYS A 57 -6.31 -9.35 -7.00
N ILE A 58 -6.39 -8.03 -6.85
CA ILE A 58 -7.19 -7.17 -7.73
C ILE A 58 -6.72 -7.29 -9.18
N TYR A 59 -5.41 -7.35 -9.43
CA TYR A 59 -4.85 -7.59 -10.77
C TYR A 59 -5.38 -8.85 -11.46
N SER A 60 -5.72 -9.90 -10.69
CA SER A 60 -6.27 -11.15 -11.22
C SER A 60 -7.81 -11.22 -11.23
N GLU A 61 -8.47 -10.50 -10.33
CA GLU A 61 -9.92 -10.64 -10.09
C GLU A 61 -10.75 -9.51 -10.72
N SER A 62 -10.16 -8.32 -10.91
CA SER A 62 -10.90 -7.13 -11.32
C SER A 62 -10.89 -6.96 -12.84
N GLU A 63 -12.03 -7.30 -13.45
CA GLU A 63 -12.27 -7.00 -14.86
C GLU A 63 -12.25 -5.48 -15.14
N GLU A 64 -12.78 -4.68 -14.22
CA GLU A 64 -12.74 -3.22 -14.31
C GLU A 64 -11.29 -2.70 -14.39
N LEU A 65 -10.42 -3.17 -13.49
CA LEU A 65 -9.00 -2.78 -13.50
C LEU A 65 -8.35 -3.19 -14.82
N ARG A 66 -8.57 -4.43 -15.26
CA ARG A 66 -8.02 -4.94 -16.52
C ARG A 66 -8.43 -4.07 -17.70
N ASN A 67 -9.71 -3.72 -17.81
CA ASN A 67 -10.20 -2.94 -18.93
C ASN A 67 -9.60 -1.52 -18.92
N LYS A 68 -9.56 -0.85 -17.77
CA LYS A 68 -8.95 0.48 -17.62
C LYS A 68 -7.45 0.49 -17.96
N LEU A 69 -6.71 -0.54 -17.54
CA LEU A 69 -5.29 -0.64 -17.83
C LEU A 69 -5.03 -0.98 -19.31
N ALA A 70 -5.85 -1.81 -19.92
CA ALA A 70 -5.77 -2.11 -21.35
C ALA A 70 -6.09 -0.87 -22.21
N GLU A 71 -7.04 -0.05 -21.78
CA GLU A 71 -7.35 1.23 -22.43
C GLU A 71 -6.19 2.22 -22.32
N GLU A 72 -5.57 2.33 -21.14
CA GLU A 72 -4.49 3.29 -20.88
C GLU A 72 -3.14 2.88 -21.49
N PHE A 73 -2.78 1.59 -21.42
CA PHE A 73 -1.45 1.08 -21.76
C PHE A 73 -1.43 0.14 -22.99
N GLY A 74 -2.59 -0.11 -23.60
CA GLY A 74 -2.74 -0.97 -24.76
C GLY A 74 -2.95 -2.45 -24.39
N LEU A 75 -3.48 -3.23 -25.35
CA LEU A 75 -3.78 -4.65 -25.15
C LEU A 75 -2.54 -5.54 -24.98
N ASP A 76 -1.35 -5.06 -25.35
CA ASP A 76 -0.09 -5.81 -25.28
C ASP A 76 0.33 -6.15 -23.83
N ILE A 77 -0.23 -5.46 -22.84
CA ILE A 77 -0.07 -5.78 -21.42
C ILE A 77 -0.86 -7.02 -21.01
N LEU A 78 -1.69 -7.59 -21.87
CA LEU A 78 -2.50 -8.76 -21.58
C LEU A 78 -1.86 -10.05 -22.14
N VAL A 79 -1.93 -11.12 -21.35
CA VAL A 79 -1.57 -12.48 -21.77
C VAL A 79 -2.70 -13.41 -21.34
N ASN A 80 -3.29 -14.13 -22.32
CA ASN A 80 -4.46 -14.98 -22.10
C ASN A 80 -5.62 -14.25 -21.38
N GLY A 81 -5.84 -12.97 -21.71
CA GLY A 81 -6.88 -12.14 -21.10
C GLY A 81 -6.59 -11.71 -19.65
N ASN A 82 -5.37 -11.88 -19.15
CA ASN A 82 -4.95 -11.43 -17.82
C ASN A 82 -3.81 -10.41 -17.92
N ILE A 83 -3.68 -9.54 -16.92
CA ILE A 83 -2.61 -8.54 -16.89
C ILE A 83 -1.25 -9.24 -16.68
N ASP A 84 -0.36 -9.06 -17.65
CA ASP A 84 1.06 -9.39 -17.52
C ASP A 84 1.76 -8.28 -16.72
N ARG A 85 1.86 -8.49 -15.41
CA ARG A 85 2.49 -7.54 -14.49
C ARG A 85 3.95 -7.27 -14.81
N LYS A 86 4.65 -8.22 -15.43
CA LYS A 86 6.05 -8.02 -15.81
C LYS A 86 6.14 -7.00 -16.94
N LYS A 87 5.37 -7.19 -18.01
CA LYS A 87 5.29 -6.23 -19.12
C LYS A 87 4.80 -4.86 -18.66
N LEU A 88 3.75 -4.83 -17.83
CA LEU A 88 3.24 -3.57 -17.29
C LEU A 88 4.31 -2.88 -16.43
N GLY A 89 5.04 -3.63 -15.60
CA GLY A 89 6.15 -3.13 -14.81
C GLY A 89 7.26 -2.52 -15.68
N GLU A 90 7.72 -3.24 -16.70
CA GLU A 90 8.72 -2.75 -17.66
C GLU A 90 8.26 -1.44 -18.36
N LEU A 91 6.97 -1.35 -18.69
CA LEU A 91 6.41 -0.17 -19.35
C LEU A 91 6.39 1.09 -18.46
N VAL A 92 6.17 0.92 -17.16
CA VAL A 92 6.00 2.05 -16.23
C VAL A 92 7.24 2.37 -15.39
N PHE A 93 8.19 1.42 -15.24
CA PHE A 93 9.29 1.52 -14.27
C PHE A 93 10.21 2.73 -14.50
N GLU A 94 10.50 3.06 -15.77
CA GLU A 94 11.39 4.18 -16.12
C GLU A 94 10.65 5.48 -16.44
N ASP A 95 9.31 5.44 -16.46
CA ASP A 95 8.48 6.58 -16.83
C ASP A 95 7.56 6.98 -15.67
N LYS A 96 7.99 8.01 -14.93
CA LYS A 96 7.26 8.55 -13.78
C LYS A 96 5.82 8.96 -14.13
N GLN A 97 5.57 9.45 -15.35
CA GLN A 97 4.22 9.85 -15.76
C GLN A 97 3.34 8.61 -15.95
N LYS A 98 3.85 7.57 -16.63
CA LYS A 98 3.14 6.30 -16.78
C LYS A 98 2.87 5.63 -15.43
N LEU A 99 3.85 5.62 -14.54
CA LEU A 99 3.68 5.09 -13.18
C LEU A 99 2.59 5.85 -12.41
N GLN A 100 2.54 7.18 -12.55
CA GLN A 100 1.48 7.98 -11.94
C GLN A 100 0.10 7.66 -12.53
N ARG A 101 0.00 7.48 -13.86
CA ARG A 101 -1.26 7.08 -14.51
C ARG A 101 -1.71 5.70 -14.05
N LEU A 102 -0.78 4.74 -13.94
CA LEU A 102 -1.05 3.42 -13.37
C LEU A 102 -1.61 3.52 -11.95
N ASN A 103 -0.94 4.28 -11.09
CA ASN A 103 -1.36 4.48 -9.70
C ASN A 103 -2.74 5.14 -9.59
N ASN A 104 -3.03 6.14 -10.44
CA ASN A 104 -4.34 6.80 -10.48
C ASN A 104 -5.48 5.86 -10.87
N ILE A 105 -5.19 4.79 -11.61
CA ILE A 105 -6.18 3.76 -11.96
C ILE A 105 -6.31 2.73 -10.82
N VAL A 106 -5.18 2.25 -10.28
CA VAL A 106 -5.13 1.15 -9.31
C VAL A 106 -5.63 1.58 -7.93
N TRP A 107 -5.23 2.76 -7.45
CA TRP A 107 -5.50 3.18 -6.07
C TRP A 107 -7.00 3.33 -5.76
N PRO A 108 -7.84 3.97 -6.60
CA PRO A 108 -9.28 4.05 -6.33
C PRO A 108 -9.93 2.68 -6.18
N ILE A 109 -9.65 1.75 -7.10
CA ILE A 109 -10.21 0.38 -7.07
C ILE A 109 -9.74 -0.37 -5.83
N THR A 110 -8.46 -0.22 -5.48
CA THR A 110 -7.90 -0.82 -4.26
C THR A 110 -8.58 -0.27 -3.02
N PHE A 111 -8.81 1.04 -2.97
CA PHE A 111 -9.44 1.68 -1.83
C PHE A 111 -10.90 1.26 -1.66
N GLU A 112 -11.65 1.04 -2.74
CA GLU A 112 -13.00 0.44 -2.66
C GLU A 112 -12.95 -0.94 -1.99
N ARG A 113 -12.03 -1.81 -2.39
CA ARG A 113 -11.86 -3.13 -1.77
C ARG A 113 -11.44 -3.03 -0.30
N VAL A 114 -10.59 -2.07 0.07
CA VAL A 114 -10.23 -1.79 1.46
C VAL A 114 -11.49 -1.42 2.27
N LYS A 115 -12.35 -0.53 1.74
CA LYS A 115 -13.61 -0.16 2.41
C LYS A 115 -14.56 -1.35 2.58
N GLU A 116 -14.64 -2.24 1.59
CA GLU A 116 -15.44 -3.46 1.71
C GLU A 116 -14.95 -4.39 2.82
N ILE A 117 -13.64 -4.53 2.98
CA ILE A 117 -13.02 -5.32 4.06
C ILE A 117 -13.32 -4.66 5.41
N ILE A 118 -13.09 -3.35 5.53
CA ILE A 118 -13.38 -2.59 6.76
C ILE A 118 -14.85 -2.77 7.18
N LYS A 119 -15.80 -2.65 6.26
CA LYS A 119 -17.23 -2.82 6.56
C LYS A 119 -17.59 -4.21 7.08
N LYS A 120 -16.85 -5.25 6.68
CA LYS A 120 -17.08 -6.64 7.11
C LYS A 120 -16.31 -7.00 8.38
N SER A 121 -15.41 -6.12 8.82
CA SER A 121 -14.61 -6.34 10.03
C SER A 121 -15.46 -6.43 11.29
N ASP A 122 -15.09 -7.36 12.16
CA ASP A 122 -15.57 -7.45 13.53
C ASP A 122 -14.61 -6.82 14.54
N ARG A 123 -13.45 -6.32 14.10
CA ARG A 123 -12.40 -5.77 14.96
C ARG A 123 -12.62 -4.29 15.23
N GLU A 124 -12.31 -3.86 16.45
CA GLU A 124 -12.38 -2.44 16.81
C GLU A 124 -11.32 -1.61 16.09
N ILE A 125 -10.13 -2.18 15.86
CA ILE A 125 -9.01 -1.52 15.20
C ILE A 125 -8.72 -2.21 13.87
N VAL A 126 -8.68 -1.42 12.80
CA VAL A 126 -8.28 -1.87 11.46
C VAL A 126 -7.07 -1.08 11.00
N VAL A 127 -6.03 -1.81 10.58
CA VAL A 127 -4.76 -1.27 10.12
C VAL A 127 -4.66 -1.42 8.61
N ILE A 128 -4.54 -0.30 7.90
CA ILE A 128 -4.33 -0.26 6.46
C ILE A 128 -2.82 -0.19 6.23
N ASP A 129 -2.22 -1.30 5.85
CA ASP A 129 -0.78 -1.40 5.61
C ASP A 129 -0.45 -1.12 4.13
N ALA A 130 0.05 0.08 3.84
CA ALA A 130 0.37 0.53 2.48
C ALA A 130 1.65 1.37 2.43
N ALA A 131 2.58 1.00 1.55
CA ALA A 131 3.83 1.73 1.37
C ALA A 131 3.58 3.17 0.89
N LEU A 132 2.73 3.35 -0.13
CA LEU A 132 2.43 4.65 -0.75
C LEU A 132 1.14 5.31 -0.22
N LEU A 133 0.85 5.12 1.07
CA LEU A 133 -0.40 5.58 1.71
C LEU A 133 -0.59 7.10 1.62
N LEU A 134 0.51 7.85 1.78
CA LEU A 134 0.49 9.31 1.79
C LEU A 134 0.35 9.86 0.38
N GLU A 135 1.06 9.28 -0.58
CA GLU A 135 1.04 9.59 -2.01
C GLU A 135 -0.34 9.30 -2.61
N ALA A 136 -0.99 8.22 -2.18
CA ALA A 136 -2.36 7.90 -2.54
C ALA A 136 -3.40 8.83 -1.87
N GLY A 137 -2.98 9.70 -0.95
CA GLY A 137 -3.86 10.63 -0.25
C GLY A 137 -4.83 9.95 0.71
N TRP A 138 -4.58 8.69 1.10
CA TRP A 138 -5.52 7.91 1.92
C TRP A 138 -5.53 8.34 3.38
N GLY A 139 -4.47 8.97 3.87
CA GLY A 139 -4.38 9.48 5.25
C GLY A 139 -5.48 10.48 5.63
N LYS A 140 -6.19 11.08 4.65
CA LYS A 140 -7.35 11.93 4.93
C LYS A 140 -8.55 11.15 5.47
N TYR A 141 -8.62 9.86 5.20
CA TYR A 141 -9.71 8.96 5.58
C TYR A 141 -9.39 8.06 6.77
N LEU A 142 -8.38 8.38 7.59
CA LEU A 142 -7.91 7.53 8.69
C LEU A 142 -7.87 8.34 9.99
N ASN A 143 -8.09 7.71 11.14
CA ASN A 143 -7.97 8.37 12.44
C ASN A 143 -6.53 8.77 12.72
N GLN A 144 -5.58 7.88 12.39
CA GLN A 144 -4.15 8.12 12.55
C GLN A 144 -3.35 7.55 11.39
N VAL A 145 -2.16 8.11 11.17
CA VAL A 145 -1.14 7.53 10.29
C VAL A 145 0.12 7.30 11.11
N TRP A 146 0.56 6.05 11.15
CA TRP A 146 1.79 5.61 11.79
C TRP A 146 2.86 5.42 10.71
N CYS A 147 3.95 6.16 10.85
CA CYS A 147 5.08 6.07 9.93
C CYS A 147 6.24 5.33 10.59
N THR A 148 6.75 4.33 9.89
CA THR A 148 7.92 3.56 10.30
C THR A 148 9.13 4.04 9.53
N PHE A 149 10.24 4.26 10.22
CA PHE A 149 11.47 4.73 9.60
C PHE A 149 12.69 4.18 10.32
N VAL A 150 13.79 4.12 9.59
CA VAL A 150 15.13 3.81 10.09
C VAL A 150 16.13 4.76 9.43
N PRO A 151 17.31 4.97 10.02
CA PRO A 151 18.39 5.69 9.33
C PRO A 151 18.67 5.07 7.96
N LYS A 152 19.02 5.91 6.98
CA LYS A 152 19.29 5.46 5.60
C LYS A 152 20.30 4.31 5.53
N ASN A 153 21.39 4.41 6.29
CA ASN A 153 22.44 3.39 6.31
C ASN A 153 21.91 2.04 6.80
N GLU A 154 21.03 2.03 7.81
CA GLU A 154 20.39 0.82 8.32
C GLU A 154 19.43 0.21 7.29
N ALA A 155 18.67 1.04 6.57
CA ALA A 155 17.82 0.56 5.48
C ALA A 155 18.65 -0.13 4.39
N ILE A 156 19.76 0.49 3.97
CA ILE A 156 20.68 -0.07 2.97
C ILE A 156 21.22 -1.43 3.43
N GLU A 157 21.68 -1.53 4.68
CA GLU A 157 22.23 -2.79 5.20
C GLU A 157 21.19 -3.91 5.24
N ARG A 158 19.95 -3.58 5.63
CA ARG A 158 18.84 -4.54 5.59
C ARG A 158 18.50 -4.98 4.17
N ILE A 159 18.56 -4.07 3.18
CA ILE A 159 18.31 -4.41 1.77
C ILE A 159 19.39 -5.33 1.23
N VAL A 160 20.66 -5.00 1.45
CA VAL A 160 21.80 -5.83 1.05
C VAL A 160 21.69 -7.23 1.60
N ALA A 161 21.38 -7.35 2.91
CA ALA A 161 21.24 -8.64 3.56
C ALA A 161 20.03 -9.44 3.06
N ARG A 162 18.90 -8.78 2.77
CA ARG A 162 17.67 -9.44 2.33
C ARG A 162 17.70 -9.85 0.86
N ASP A 163 18.16 -8.96 -0.01
CA ASP A 163 18.07 -9.09 -1.47
C ASP A 163 19.35 -9.67 -2.08
N ASN A 164 20.39 -9.88 -1.26
CA ASN A 164 21.70 -10.39 -1.66
C ASN A 164 22.33 -9.58 -2.82
N VAL A 165 22.27 -8.26 -2.69
CA VAL A 165 22.81 -7.29 -3.66
C VAL A 165 23.98 -6.51 -3.06
N SER A 166 24.89 -6.00 -3.90
CA SER A 166 25.95 -5.10 -3.42
C SER A 166 25.37 -3.75 -2.96
N LYS A 167 26.04 -3.08 -2.01
CA LYS A 167 25.65 -1.73 -1.56
C LYS A 167 25.56 -0.73 -2.72
N GLU A 168 26.42 -0.88 -3.74
CA GLU A 168 26.45 -0.05 -4.96
C GLU A 168 25.21 -0.21 -5.84
N ASN A 169 24.55 -1.37 -5.79
CA ASN A 169 23.33 -1.65 -6.55
C ASN A 169 22.05 -1.22 -5.81
N VAL A 170 22.17 -0.82 -4.55
CA VAL A 170 21.07 -0.22 -3.80
C VAL A 170 20.93 1.23 -4.25
N LYS A 171 20.11 1.45 -5.29
CA LYS A 171 19.80 2.81 -5.78
C LYS A 171 19.21 3.65 -4.63
N ASP A 172 19.51 4.94 -4.65
CA ASP A 172 18.91 5.90 -3.73
C ASP A 172 17.37 5.83 -3.83
N PHE A 173 16.73 5.53 -2.69
CA PHE A 173 15.28 5.59 -2.50
C PHE A 173 14.85 7.00 -2.13
#